data_AF-A0A1W9R4E5-F1
#
_entry.id   AF-A0A1W9R4E5-F1
#
_cell.length_a   1.000
_cell.length_b   1.000
_cell.length_c   1.000
_cell.angle_alpha   90.00
_cell.angle_beta   90.00
_cell.angle_gamma   90.00
#
_symmetry.space_group_name_H-M   'P 1'
#
loop_
_entity.id
_entity.type
_entity.pdbx_description
1 polymer ?
#
loop_
_entity_poly.entity_id
_entity_poly.type
_entity_poly.pdbx_seq_one_letter_code
_entity_poly.pdbx_strand_id
1 'polypeptide(L)'
;MKEYHKIQTVFKRDPETNMKTLLENNYSLPEFEYLAGNQWVFTEKVDGTNIRVMFDGEQITFGGKTDRAQIPAALAKRLNELFLPQLELFKELFADGACLYGEGYGAKIQKVGINYRPDQDFVLFDVKIEDWWLQRRDVEDIAQKLNLDIVPIIGQGTIAEMVEKTKTGFTSIWGDFRAEGIVARPSTELKTRGGERIITKIKCKDFPKTW
;
A
#
# COMPACT_ATOMS: atom_id res chain seq x y z
N MET A 1 13.16 -14.25 -1.77
CA MET A 1 12.51 -13.20 -0.95
C MET A 1 11.02 -13.16 -1.25
N LYS A 2 10.16 -12.81 -0.28
CA LYS A 2 8.69 -12.96 -0.37
C LYS A 2 8.03 -11.82 -1.18
N GLU A 3 7.23 -12.16 -2.20
CA GLU A 3 6.37 -11.20 -2.92
C GLU A 3 5.41 -10.47 -1.95
N TYR A 4 4.96 -9.25 -2.30
CA TYR A 4 3.97 -8.56 -1.49
C TYR A 4 2.61 -9.26 -1.61
N HIS A 5 1.99 -9.56 -0.46
CA HIS A 5 0.75 -10.32 -0.42
C HIS A 5 -0.38 -9.55 -1.13
N LYS A 6 -1.29 -10.30 -1.76
CA LYS A 6 -2.48 -9.70 -2.37
C LYS A 6 -3.41 -9.23 -1.24
N ILE A 7 -3.54 -7.91 -1.09
CA ILE A 7 -4.55 -7.32 -0.19
C ILE A 7 -5.95 -7.62 -0.72
N GLN A 8 -6.80 -8.24 0.09
CA GLN A 8 -8.20 -8.52 -0.23
C GLN A 8 -9.05 -7.26 -0.08
N THR A 9 -10.11 -7.17 -0.88
CA THR A 9 -11.10 -6.10 -0.71
C THR A 9 -12.04 -6.42 0.46
N VAL A 10 -12.65 -5.42 1.09
CA VAL A 10 -13.53 -5.60 2.26
C VAL A 10 -14.61 -6.65 2.02
N PHE A 11 -15.36 -6.49 0.92
CA PHE A 11 -16.46 -7.37 0.53
C PHE A 11 -16.13 -8.20 -0.70
N LYS A 12 -16.88 -9.30 -0.90
CA LYS A 12 -16.81 -10.13 -2.09
C LYS A 12 -17.20 -9.32 -3.34
N ARG A 13 -16.59 -9.68 -4.47
CA ARG A 13 -16.91 -9.11 -5.78
C ARG A 13 -18.23 -9.68 -6.27
N ASP A 14 -19.03 -8.83 -6.89
CA ASP A 14 -20.32 -9.20 -7.45
C ASP A 14 -20.18 -9.83 -8.85
N PRO A 15 -20.51 -11.12 -9.02
CA PRO A 15 -20.47 -11.79 -10.33
C PRO A 15 -21.43 -11.17 -11.35
N GLU A 16 -22.57 -10.61 -10.92
CA GLU A 16 -23.58 -10.04 -11.81
C GLU A 16 -23.06 -8.79 -12.55
N THR A 17 -22.13 -8.08 -11.92
CA THR A 17 -21.46 -6.91 -12.52
C THR A 17 -20.15 -7.27 -13.23
N ASN A 18 -19.93 -8.55 -13.53
CA ASN A 18 -18.65 -9.06 -14.07
C ASN A 18 -17.47 -8.67 -13.15
N MET A 19 -17.67 -8.85 -11.84
CA MET A 19 -16.69 -8.55 -10.79
C MET A 19 -16.27 -7.07 -10.70
N LYS A 20 -17.07 -6.15 -11.26
CA LYS A 20 -16.76 -4.71 -11.20
C LYS A 20 -17.08 -4.10 -9.84
N THR A 21 -18.23 -4.48 -9.27
CA THR A 21 -18.71 -3.94 -7.99
C THR A 21 -18.60 -4.96 -6.84
N LEU A 22 -19.07 -4.58 -5.66
CA LEU A 22 -19.01 -5.36 -4.43
C LEU A 22 -20.40 -5.75 -3.95
N LEU A 23 -20.51 -6.96 -3.39
CA LEU A 23 -21.68 -7.41 -2.63
C LEU A 23 -21.60 -6.82 -1.23
N GLU A 24 -22.18 -5.64 -1.03
CA GLU A 24 -22.14 -4.93 0.26
C GLU A 24 -22.58 -5.83 1.42
N ASN A 25 -21.85 -5.77 2.53
CA ASN A 25 -21.99 -6.60 3.73
C ASN A 25 -21.65 -8.10 3.56
N ASN A 26 -21.22 -8.56 2.38
CA ASN A 26 -20.71 -9.92 2.20
C ASN A 26 -19.18 -9.92 2.32
N TYR A 27 -18.65 -10.03 3.54
CA TYR A 27 -17.22 -9.90 3.83
C TYR A 27 -16.36 -10.94 3.09
N SER A 28 -15.18 -10.50 2.62
CA SER A 28 -14.22 -11.38 1.94
C SER A 28 -13.51 -12.35 2.88
N LEU A 29 -13.42 -12.02 4.17
CA LEU A 29 -12.80 -12.84 5.22
C LEU A 29 -13.64 -12.76 6.49
N PRO A 30 -13.74 -13.85 7.29
CA PRO A 30 -14.45 -13.84 8.56
C PRO A 30 -13.82 -12.88 9.57
N GLU A 31 -12.50 -12.65 9.51
CA GLU A 31 -11.84 -11.68 10.37
C GLU A 31 -12.27 -10.24 10.07
N PHE A 32 -12.60 -9.91 8.82
CA PHE A 32 -13.11 -8.57 8.48
C PHE A 32 -14.51 -8.36 9.06
N GLU A 33 -15.35 -9.38 9.04
CA GLU A 33 -16.67 -9.35 9.67
C GLU A 33 -16.56 -9.22 11.18
N TYR A 34 -15.73 -10.06 11.80
CA TYR A 34 -15.52 -10.05 13.25
C TYR A 34 -14.97 -8.71 13.77
N LEU A 35 -14.06 -8.09 13.02
CA LEU A 35 -13.42 -6.83 13.37
C LEU A 35 -14.12 -5.59 12.79
N ALA A 36 -15.33 -5.73 12.22
CA ALA A 36 -15.99 -4.64 11.50
C ALA A 36 -16.25 -3.40 12.38
N GLY A 37 -16.56 -3.62 13.67
CA GLY A 37 -16.79 -2.56 14.66
C GLY A 37 -15.54 -2.08 15.40
N ASN A 38 -14.36 -2.64 15.13
CA ASN A 38 -13.12 -2.21 15.76
C ASN A 38 -12.55 -0.96 15.07
N GLN A 39 -11.55 -0.35 15.69
CA GLN A 39 -10.80 0.76 15.10
C GLN A 39 -9.77 0.25 14.09
N TRP A 40 -9.72 0.93 12.95
CA TRP A 40 -8.79 0.72 11.85
C TRP A 40 -8.13 2.04 11.49
N VAL A 41 -6.89 1.96 11.01
CA VAL A 41 -6.14 3.10 10.47
C VAL A 41 -6.26 3.10 8.96
N PHE A 42 -6.61 4.24 8.39
CA PHE A 42 -6.81 4.42 6.95
C PHE A 42 -5.61 5.13 6.34
N THR A 43 -4.99 4.51 5.36
CA THR A 43 -4.01 5.16 4.49
C THR A 43 -4.57 5.34 3.10
N GLU A 44 -4.21 6.44 2.43
CA GLU A 44 -4.63 6.63 1.04
C GLU A 44 -4.01 5.54 0.16
N LYS A 45 -4.84 4.91 -0.68
CA LYS A 45 -4.36 3.97 -1.69
C LYS A 45 -3.81 4.76 -2.88
N VAL A 46 -2.50 4.72 -3.06
CA VAL A 46 -1.82 5.31 -4.22
C VAL A 46 -2.04 4.45 -5.46
N ASP A 47 -2.31 5.10 -6.60
CA ASP A 47 -2.49 4.46 -7.91
C ASP A 47 -1.21 4.57 -8.74
N GLY A 48 -0.35 3.55 -8.63
CA GLY A 48 0.93 3.49 -9.31
C GLY A 48 1.29 2.07 -9.74
N THR A 49 2.51 1.65 -9.40
CA THR A 49 2.95 0.27 -9.50
C THR A 49 3.66 -0.16 -8.23
N ASN A 50 3.37 -1.36 -7.74
CA ASN A 50 4.07 -1.86 -6.56
C ASN A 50 5.57 -2.06 -6.82
N ILE A 51 6.38 -1.59 -5.89
CA ILE A 51 7.84 -1.71 -5.87
C ILE A 51 8.28 -2.35 -4.54
N ARG A 52 9.28 -3.22 -4.66
CA ARG A 52 10.04 -3.83 -3.58
C ARG A 52 11.46 -3.32 -3.64
N VAL A 53 11.94 -2.72 -2.57
CA VAL A 53 13.35 -2.40 -2.35
C VAL A 53 13.87 -3.42 -1.36
N MET A 54 14.77 -4.27 -1.83
CA MET A 54 15.20 -5.48 -1.14
C MET A 54 16.66 -5.34 -0.75
N PHE A 55 16.95 -5.56 0.52
CA PHE A 55 18.30 -5.58 1.07
C PHE A 55 18.58 -6.96 1.66
N ASP A 56 19.67 -7.58 1.23
CA ASP A 56 20.05 -8.95 1.62
C ASP A 56 21.17 -9.00 2.68
N GLY A 57 21.51 -7.86 3.28
CA GLY A 57 22.63 -7.69 4.19
C GLY A 57 23.89 -7.12 3.52
N GLU A 58 23.98 -7.20 2.19
CA GLU A 58 25.15 -6.73 1.44
C GLU A 58 24.81 -5.70 0.36
N GLN A 59 23.71 -5.91 -0.37
CA GLN A 59 23.34 -5.12 -1.54
C GLN A 59 21.85 -4.77 -1.57
N ILE A 60 21.54 -3.65 -2.21
CA ILE A 60 20.16 -3.21 -2.47
C ILE A 60 19.76 -3.61 -3.89
N THR A 61 18.62 -4.26 -4.03
CA THR A 61 18.02 -4.65 -5.31
C THR A 61 16.56 -4.20 -5.39
N PHE A 62 16.03 -4.09 -6.61
CA PHE A 62 14.67 -3.61 -6.85
C PHE A 62 13.83 -4.66 -7.59
N GLY A 63 12.56 -4.79 -7.22
CA GLY A 63 11.61 -5.66 -7.89
C GLY A 63 10.22 -5.03 -8.00
N GLY A 64 9.46 -5.40 -9.03
CA GLY A 64 8.03 -5.07 -9.09
C GLY A 64 7.20 -6.00 -8.19
N LYS A 65 5.88 -5.99 -8.36
CA LYS A 65 4.94 -6.84 -7.59
C LYS A 65 5.32 -8.32 -7.53
N THR A 66 5.76 -8.85 -8.67
CA THR A 66 6.26 -10.23 -8.82
C THR A 66 7.69 -10.19 -9.30
N ASP A 67 8.45 -11.28 -9.15
CA ASP A 67 9.86 -11.32 -9.59
C ASP A 67 10.03 -11.13 -11.11
N ARG A 68 9.00 -11.46 -11.90
CA ARG A 68 8.98 -11.26 -13.35
C ARG A 68 8.52 -9.87 -13.79
N ALA A 69 8.01 -9.05 -12.86
CA ALA A 69 7.44 -7.76 -13.20
C ALA A 69 8.56 -6.77 -13.56
N GLN A 70 8.45 -6.16 -14.74
CA GLN A 70 9.42 -5.18 -15.21
C GLN A 70 9.15 -3.82 -14.59
N ILE A 71 10.20 -3.19 -14.05
CA ILE A 71 10.15 -1.82 -13.56
C ILE A 71 10.37 -0.87 -14.75
N PRO A 72 9.52 0.14 -14.99
CA PRO A 72 9.76 1.14 -16.02
C PRO A 72 11.13 1.80 -15.87
N ALA A 73 11.86 1.99 -16.97
CA ALA A 73 13.25 2.44 -16.93
C ALA A 73 13.46 3.78 -16.19
N ALA A 74 12.53 4.73 -16.34
CA ALA A 74 12.59 6.02 -15.63
C ALA A 74 12.46 5.84 -14.11
N LEU A 75 11.51 5.01 -13.67
CA LEU A 75 11.33 4.66 -12.25
C LEU A 75 12.54 3.89 -11.72
N ALA A 76 13.06 2.92 -12.48
CA ALA A 76 14.25 2.17 -12.10
C ALA A 76 15.45 3.11 -11.89
N LYS A 77 15.67 4.08 -12.80
CA LYS A 77 16.70 5.11 -12.63
C LYS A 77 16.50 5.89 -11.32
N ARG A 78 15.27 6.34 -11.05
CA ARG A 78 14.95 7.07 -9.82
C ARG A 78 15.21 6.24 -8.56
N LEU A 79 14.83 4.96 -8.56
CA LEU A 79 15.08 4.06 -7.43
C LEU A 79 16.59 3.90 -7.17
N ASN A 80 17.40 3.77 -8.23
CA ASN A 80 18.86 3.72 -8.08
C ASN A 80 19.41 5.00 -7.44
N GLU A 81 18.97 6.18 -7.91
CA GLU A 81 19.36 7.48 -7.36
C GLU A 81 18.94 7.65 -5.90
N LEU A 82 17.77 7.13 -5.53
CA LEU A 82 17.21 7.28 -4.20
C LEU A 82 17.86 6.35 -3.18
N PHE A 83 18.11 5.09 -3.53
CA PHE A 83 18.45 4.05 -2.56
C PHE A 83 19.92 3.62 -2.58
N LEU A 84 20.57 3.51 -3.74
CA LEU A 84 21.95 2.99 -3.79
C LEU A 84 22.98 3.84 -3.02
N PRO A 85 22.90 5.19 -3.02
CA PRO A 85 23.78 6.01 -2.18
C PRO A 85 23.60 5.79 -0.67
N GLN A 86 22.49 5.17 -0.25
CA GLN A 86 22.16 4.93 1.16
C GLN A 86 22.60 3.55 1.65
N LEU A 87 23.43 2.81 0.91
CA LEU A 87 23.80 1.42 1.23
C LEU A 87 24.37 1.24 2.64
N GLU A 88 25.25 2.13 3.08
CA GLU A 88 25.85 2.05 4.42
C GLU A 88 24.81 2.30 5.52
N LEU A 89 23.88 3.23 5.31
CA LEU A 89 22.75 3.44 6.21
C LEU A 89 21.82 2.23 6.23
N PHE A 90 21.62 1.54 5.10
CA PHE A 90 20.87 0.28 5.07
C PHE A 90 21.55 -0.81 5.93
N LYS A 91 22.87 -0.93 5.87
CA LYS A 91 23.63 -1.87 6.73
C LYS A 91 23.49 -1.54 8.21
N GLU A 92 23.49 -0.24 8.57
CA GLU A 92 23.28 0.20 9.94
C GLU A 92 21.85 -0.08 10.45
N LEU A 93 20.83 0.10 9.59
CA LEU A 93 19.43 -0.05 9.97
C LEU A 93 18.93 -1.49 9.93
N PHE A 94 19.52 -2.34 9.07
CA PHE A 94 18.99 -3.67 8.76
C PHE A 94 20.10 -4.73 8.79
N ALA A 95 20.46 -5.20 9.99
CA ALA A 95 21.58 -6.13 10.17
C ALA A 95 21.58 -7.33 9.20
N ASP A 96 20.45 -8.04 9.10
CA ASP A 96 20.34 -9.31 8.34
C ASP A 96 19.43 -9.20 7.10
N GLY A 97 19.07 -7.97 6.72
CA GLY A 97 18.24 -7.70 5.54
C GLY A 97 16.83 -7.21 5.84
N ALA A 98 16.22 -6.59 4.84
CA ALA A 98 14.89 -6.01 4.91
C ALA A 98 14.25 -5.92 3.52
N CYS A 99 12.92 -5.84 3.49
CA CYS A 99 12.18 -5.51 2.27
C CYS A 99 11.26 -4.33 2.56
N LEU A 100 11.53 -3.21 1.90
CA LEU A 100 10.69 -2.03 1.90
C LEU A 100 9.70 -2.16 0.74
N TYR A 101 8.43 -2.04 1.03
CA TYR A 101 7.34 -2.07 0.07
C TYR A 101 6.75 -0.69 -0.09
N GLY A 102 6.66 -0.24 -1.33
CA GLY A 102 6.10 1.04 -1.67
C GLY A 102 5.42 1.03 -3.03
N GLU A 103 4.89 2.18 -3.39
CA GLU A 103 4.30 2.42 -4.69
C GLU A 103 5.26 3.30 -5.49
N GLY A 104 5.68 2.83 -6.66
CA GLY A 104 6.21 3.69 -7.70
C GLY A 104 5.07 4.50 -8.28
N TYR A 105 5.12 5.83 -8.19
CA TYR A 105 4.01 6.72 -8.54
C TYR A 105 4.49 7.97 -9.26
N GLY A 106 3.57 8.67 -9.92
CA GLY A 106 3.89 9.83 -10.75
C GLY A 106 3.63 9.63 -12.24
N ALA A 107 4.00 10.63 -13.04
CA ALA A 107 3.64 10.71 -14.45
C ALA A 107 4.08 9.47 -15.24
N LYS A 108 3.22 9.02 -16.17
CA LYS A 108 3.45 7.88 -17.09
C LYS A 108 3.51 6.49 -16.43
N ILE A 109 3.27 6.37 -15.11
CA ILE A 109 3.10 5.05 -14.46
C ILE A 109 1.65 4.59 -14.59
N GLN A 110 0.70 5.43 -14.15
CA GLN A 110 -0.74 5.26 -14.36
C GLN A 110 -1.35 6.53 -14.96
N LYS A 111 -2.59 6.44 -15.46
CA LYS A 111 -3.29 7.59 -16.06
C LYS A 111 -3.41 8.79 -15.12
N VAL A 112 -3.69 8.53 -13.83
CA VAL A 112 -3.80 9.54 -12.78
C VAL A 112 -2.42 9.97 -12.24
N GLY A 113 -1.34 9.30 -12.64
CA GLY A 113 0.02 9.50 -12.14
C GLY A 113 0.49 10.96 -12.16
N ILE A 114 0.18 11.68 -13.24
CA ILE A 114 0.55 13.10 -13.41
C ILE A 114 -0.07 14.03 -12.36
N ASN A 115 -1.20 13.63 -11.77
CA ASN A 115 -1.88 14.42 -10.74
C ASN A 115 -1.17 14.32 -9.38
N TYR A 116 -0.42 13.23 -9.13
CA TYR A 116 0.41 13.13 -7.93
C TYR A 116 1.69 13.95 -8.08
N ARG A 117 2.37 13.83 -9.23
CA ARG A 117 3.62 14.54 -9.53
C ARG A 117 4.02 14.45 -11.02
N PRO A 118 4.79 15.43 -11.54
CA PRO A 118 5.23 15.46 -12.93
C PRO A 118 6.35 14.48 -13.27
N ASP A 119 7.13 14.04 -12.28
CA ASP A 119 8.18 13.04 -12.38
C ASP A 119 7.71 11.68 -11.83
N GLN A 120 8.63 10.72 -11.66
CA GLN A 120 8.34 9.40 -11.07
C GLN A 120 9.13 9.25 -9.78
N ASP A 121 8.55 8.63 -8.77
CA ASP A 121 9.22 8.41 -7.49
C ASP A 121 8.61 7.24 -6.71
N PHE A 122 9.07 7.06 -5.49
CA PHE A 122 8.68 5.99 -4.58
C PHE A 122 8.03 6.55 -3.30
N VAL A 123 6.91 5.98 -2.90
CA VAL A 123 6.27 6.25 -1.60
C VAL A 123 6.15 4.96 -0.80
N LEU A 124 6.70 4.95 0.42
CA LEU A 124 6.75 3.80 1.31
C LEU A 124 5.36 3.52 1.92
N PHE A 125 4.98 2.25 2.05
CA PHE A 125 3.77 1.88 2.80
C PHE A 125 3.96 0.71 3.78
N ASP A 126 4.99 -0.11 3.61
CA ASP A 126 5.31 -1.20 4.53
C ASP A 126 6.79 -1.53 4.56
N VAL A 127 7.23 -2.07 5.67
CA VAL A 127 8.57 -2.66 5.82
C VAL A 127 8.42 -4.04 6.42
N LYS A 128 9.19 -4.98 5.90
CA LYS A 128 9.31 -6.33 6.43
C LYS A 128 10.75 -6.65 6.77
N ILE A 129 10.97 -7.11 7.99
CA ILE A 129 12.24 -7.65 8.46
C ILE A 129 11.96 -9.08 8.91
N GLU A 130 12.59 -10.05 8.27
CA GLU A 130 12.31 -11.49 8.48
C GLU A 130 10.80 -11.81 8.39
N ASP A 131 10.18 -12.21 9.51
CA ASP A 131 8.75 -12.53 9.62
C ASP A 131 7.89 -11.40 10.24
N TRP A 132 8.51 -10.25 10.51
CA TRP A 132 7.88 -9.08 11.09
C TRP A 132 7.48 -8.07 10.02
N TRP A 133 6.16 -7.83 9.92
CA TRP A 133 5.66 -6.60 9.34
C TRP A 133 5.76 -5.51 10.40
N LEU A 134 6.53 -4.46 10.12
CA LEU A 134 6.75 -3.41 11.11
C LEU A 134 5.48 -2.62 11.41
N GLN A 135 5.38 -2.13 12.64
CA GLN A 135 4.28 -1.26 13.05
C GLN A 135 4.42 0.09 12.35
N ARG A 136 3.31 0.80 12.19
CA ARG A 136 3.27 2.10 11.49
C ARG A 136 4.36 3.07 11.98
N ARG A 137 4.54 3.18 13.30
CA ARG A 137 5.55 4.08 13.90
C ARG A 137 6.98 3.74 13.45
N ASP A 138 7.30 2.46 13.31
CA ASP A 138 8.64 2.00 12.96
C ASP A 138 8.87 2.18 11.45
N VAL A 139 7.82 2.04 10.64
CA VAL A 139 7.82 2.39 9.21
C VAL A 139 8.04 3.90 9.01
N GLU A 140 7.40 4.74 9.84
CA GLU A 140 7.59 6.21 9.82
C GLU A 140 9.02 6.61 10.22
N ASP A 141 9.57 5.99 11.26
CA ASP A 141 10.96 6.20 11.68
C ASP A 141 11.96 5.82 10.58
N ILE A 142 11.77 4.67 9.92
CA ILE A 142 12.58 4.27 8.77
C ILE A 142 12.43 5.25 7.61
N ALA A 143 11.20 5.66 7.29
CA ALA A 143 10.96 6.64 6.22
C ALA A 143 11.70 7.94 6.49
N GLN A 144 11.66 8.44 7.73
CA GLN A 144 12.37 9.65 8.14
C GLN A 144 13.89 9.48 8.01
N LYS A 145 14.45 8.38 8.52
CA LYS A 145 15.90 8.10 8.46
C LYS A 145 16.42 8.00 7.03
N LEU A 146 15.65 7.38 6.14
CA LEU A 146 15.98 7.21 4.72
C LEU A 146 15.54 8.38 3.84
N ASN A 147 14.94 9.43 4.44
CA ASN A 147 14.36 10.57 3.75
C ASN A 147 13.41 10.18 2.60
N LEU A 148 12.46 9.29 2.91
CA LEU A 148 11.46 8.77 1.98
C LEU A 148 10.07 9.36 2.27
N ASP A 149 9.30 9.59 1.21
CA ASP A 149 7.87 9.79 1.34
C ASP A 149 7.21 8.52 1.86
N ILE A 150 6.17 8.70 2.68
CA ILE A 150 5.35 7.60 3.23
C ILE A 150 3.87 7.85 2.91
N VAL A 151 3.12 6.78 2.66
CA VAL A 151 1.68 6.92 2.44
C VAL A 151 1.02 7.57 3.68
N PRO A 152 0.16 8.56 3.47
CA PRO A 152 -0.45 9.41 4.47
C PRO A 152 -1.53 8.64 5.20
N ILE A 153 -1.65 8.89 6.50
CA ILE A 153 -2.85 8.53 7.24
C ILE A 153 -3.93 9.55 6.92
N ILE A 154 -5.06 9.09 6.39
CA ILE A 154 -6.19 9.93 5.96
C ILE A 154 -7.41 9.82 6.87
N GLY A 155 -7.29 9.05 7.95
CA GLY A 155 -8.33 8.89 8.96
C GLY A 155 -8.17 7.63 9.78
N GLN A 156 -9.08 7.46 10.73
CA GLN A 156 -9.27 6.26 11.52
C GLN A 156 -10.77 6.04 11.70
N GLY A 157 -11.18 4.79 11.91
CA GLY A 157 -12.58 4.46 12.13
C GLY A 157 -12.86 2.97 11.93
N THR A 158 -14.13 2.63 11.84
CA THR A 158 -14.65 1.28 11.56
C THR A 158 -14.59 0.94 10.07
N ILE A 159 -14.79 -0.34 9.74
CA ILE A 159 -14.91 -0.76 8.33
C ILE A 159 -16.09 -0.07 7.65
N ALA A 160 -17.21 0.12 8.36
CA ALA A 160 -18.39 0.80 7.82
C ALA A 160 -18.09 2.26 7.43
N GLU A 161 -17.38 3.00 8.28
CA GLU A 161 -16.98 4.39 7.99
C GLU A 161 -16.01 4.48 6.80
N MET A 162 -15.06 3.54 6.70
CA MET A 162 -14.16 3.44 5.56
C MET A 162 -14.92 3.18 4.24
N VAL A 163 -15.90 2.27 4.29
CA VAL A 163 -16.75 1.91 3.15
C VAL A 163 -17.54 3.13 2.69
N GLU A 164 -18.22 3.82 3.61
CA GLU A 164 -19.01 5.00 3.28
C GLU A 164 -18.15 6.12 2.69
N LYS A 165 -17.03 6.45 3.34
CA LYS A 165 -16.08 7.46 2.82
C LYS A 165 -15.62 7.15 1.40
N THR A 166 -15.35 5.87 1.12
CA THR A 166 -14.90 5.44 -0.21
C THR A 166 -16.02 5.44 -1.25
N LYS A 167 -17.24 5.11 -0.83
CA LYS A 167 -18.45 5.11 -1.66
C LYS A 167 -18.83 6.52 -2.10
N THR A 168 -18.87 7.47 -1.16
CA THR A 168 -19.04 8.90 -1.48
C THR A 168 -17.88 9.40 -2.36
N GLY A 169 -16.68 8.90 -2.11
CA GLY A 169 -15.45 9.39 -2.71
C GLY A 169 -14.87 10.57 -1.93
N PHE A 170 -13.57 10.77 -2.07
CA PHE A 170 -12.85 11.83 -1.39
C PHE A 170 -11.69 12.35 -2.25
N THR A 171 -11.30 13.59 -2.00
CA THR A 171 -10.14 14.23 -2.64
C THR A 171 -8.85 13.65 -2.07
N SER A 172 -7.88 13.41 -2.95
CA SER A 172 -6.54 12.97 -2.60
C SER A 172 -5.84 14.02 -1.75
N ILE A 173 -5.03 13.60 -0.78
CA ILE A 173 -4.22 14.54 0.00
C ILE A 173 -3.02 15.08 -0.81
N TRP A 174 -2.69 14.47 -1.95
CA TRP A 174 -1.61 14.91 -2.84
C TRP A 174 -2.05 15.97 -3.87
N GLY A 175 -3.34 16.29 -3.96
CA GLY A 175 -3.82 17.34 -4.86
C GLY A 175 -5.31 17.29 -5.12
N ASP A 176 -5.79 18.23 -5.93
CA ASP A 176 -7.21 18.37 -6.26
C ASP A 176 -7.67 17.35 -7.33
N PHE A 177 -7.74 16.09 -6.93
CA PHE A 177 -8.27 14.99 -7.74
C PHE A 177 -8.87 13.91 -6.84
N ARG A 178 -9.76 13.07 -7.39
CA ARG A 178 -10.38 11.98 -6.63
C ARG A 178 -9.35 10.88 -6.31
N ALA A 179 -9.23 10.53 -5.04
CA ALA A 179 -8.37 9.44 -4.58
C ALA A 179 -8.84 8.07 -5.12
N GLU A 180 -7.91 7.12 -5.30
CA GLU A 180 -8.26 5.78 -5.80
C GLU A 180 -9.12 5.01 -4.79
N GLY A 181 -8.77 5.12 -3.51
CA GLY A 181 -9.39 4.36 -2.44
C GLY A 181 -8.57 4.38 -1.15
N ILE A 182 -8.87 3.42 -0.28
CA ILE A 182 -8.27 3.28 1.05
C ILE A 182 -7.63 1.90 1.18
N VAL A 183 -6.45 1.85 1.79
CA VAL A 183 -5.88 0.64 2.40
C VAL A 183 -5.99 0.81 3.90
N ALA A 184 -6.46 -0.23 4.60
CA ALA A 184 -6.69 -0.16 6.03
C ALA A 184 -6.18 -1.40 6.77
N ARG A 185 -5.75 -1.16 8.00
CA ARG A 185 -5.29 -2.18 8.96
C ARG A 185 -5.98 -1.93 10.30
N PRO A 186 -6.27 -2.95 11.12
CA PRO A 186 -6.77 -2.69 12.45
C PRO A 186 -5.72 -1.87 13.24
N SER A 187 -6.16 -1.01 14.16
CA SER A 187 -5.24 -0.17 14.94
C SER A 187 -4.25 -0.99 15.81
N THR A 188 -4.53 -2.28 15.97
CA THR A 188 -3.58 -3.28 16.48
C THR A 188 -3.27 -4.27 15.36
N GLU A 189 -1.99 -4.50 15.08
CA GLU A 189 -1.55 -5.46 14.06
C GLU A 189 -1.93 -6.89 14.47
N LEU A 190 -2.67 -7.57 13.60
CA LEU A 190 -3.17 -8.92 13.83
C LEU A 190 -2.82 -9.84 12.65
N LYS A 191 -2.76 -11.14 12.93
CA LYS A 191 -2.61 -12.19 11.92
C LYS A 191 -3.86 -13.08 11.91
N THR A 192 -4.21 -13.57 10.74
CA THR A 192 -5.18 -14.67 10.59
C THR A 192 -4.61 -15.94 11.21
N ARG A 193 -5.44 -16.98 11.39
CA ARG A 193 -4.98 -18.29 11.85
C ARG A 193 -3.88 -18.89 10.96
N GLY A 194 -3.84 -18.52 9.67
CA GLY A 194 -2.81 -18.95 8.72
C GLY A 194 -1.49 -18.17 8.82
N GLY A 195 -1.39 -17.17 9.71
CA GLY A 195 -0.21 -16.32 9.85
C GLY A 195 -0.16 -15.12 8.90
N GLU A 196 -1.17 -14.96 8.04
CA GLU A 196 -1.28 -13.83 7.12
C GLU A 196 -1.69 -12.56 7.86
N ARG A 197 -1.18 -11.40 7.45
CA ARG A 197 -1.55 -10.12 8.06
C ARG A 197 -3.01 -9.78 7.79
N ILE A 198 -3.70 -9.22 8.77
CA ILE A 198 -5.03 -8.63 8.59
C ILE A 198 -4.88 -7.22 8.04
N ILE A 199 -5.20 -7.07 6.75
CA ILE A 199 -5.17 -5.81 6.00
C ILE A 199 -6.19 -5.90 4.87
N THR A 200 -6.87 -4.80 4.61
CA THR A 200 -7.91 -4.73 3.59
C THR A 200 -7.77 -3.48 2.73
N LYS A 201 -8.53 -3.44 1.65
CA LYS A 201 -8.65 -2.24 0.81
C LYS A 201 -10.05 -2.09 0.26
N ILE A 202 -10.37 -0.88 -0.17
CA ILE A 202 -11.59 -0.60 -0.93
C ILE A 202 -11.34 0.58 -1.85
N LYS A 203 -11.92 0.58 -3.05
CA LYS A 203 -11.69 1.65 -4.04
C LYS A 203 -12.97 2.36 -4.40
N CYS A 204 -12.87 3.64 -4.72
CA CYS A 204 -14.00 4.45 -5.19
C CYS A 204 -14.72 3.82 -6.37
N LYS A 205 -13.97 3.19 -7.29
CA LYS A 205 -14.51 2.52 -8.48
C LYS A 205 -15.22 1.19 -8.21
N ASP A 206 -15.15 0.67 -6.99
CA ASP A 206 -15.78 -0.58 -6.60
C ASP A 206 -17.29 -0.41 -6.33
N PHE A 207 -17.78 0.84 -6.31
CA PHE A 207 -19.19 1.18 -6.14
C PHE A 207 -19.81 1.62 -7.47
N PRO A 208 -21.12 1.39 -7.68
CA PRO A 208 -21.84 1.97 -8.81
C PRO A 208 -21.68 3.49 -8.83
N LYS A 209 -21.58 4.09 -10.02
CA LYS A 209 -21.66 5.54 -10.15
C LYS A 209 -23.09 5.95 -9.75
N THR A 210 -23.23 6.68 -8.66
CA THR A 210 -24.43 7.48 -8.41
C THR A 210 -24.40 8.60 -9.43
N TRP A 211 -25.25 8.50 -10.45
CA TRP A 211 -25.41 9.48 -11.52
C TRP A 211 -26.00 10.79 -10.98
#